data_AF-A0A7S4INJ6-F1
#
_entry.id   AF-A0A7S4INJ6-F1
#
_cell.length_a   1.000
_cell.length_b   1.000
_cell.length_c   1.000
_cell.angle_alpha   90.00
_cell.angle_beta   90.00
_cell.angle_gamma   90.00
#
_symmetry.space_group_name_H-M   'P 1'
#
loop_
_entity.id
_entity.type
_entity.pdbx_description
1 polymer ?
#
loop_
_entity_poly.entity_id
_entity_poly.type
_entity_poly.pdbx_seq_one_letter_code
_entity_poly.pdbx_strand_id
1 'polypeptide(L)'
;KKHGNEWTLGACECLPENTLSVDAIASSIEETFARGMYAKCPTCNSSVQRSDSCTHIQCTARIEGNHCDSWLCYFCEQPIELKPDSIWECEHNKDWRYRKDRCPMYFSLHPLFPESDESPTDEQENDLFHFYKTLRLLKQLKTDFLQRNMETVPRRYSEADWKSHLIEVWDDAMRKNQFIWQDTPFNYFEGLANYPNIETKFECALP
;
A
#
# COMPACT_ATOMS: atom_id res chain seq x y z
N LYS A 1 -27.40 -17.60 21.27
CA LYS A 1 -27.68 -19.05 21.19
C LYS A 1 -27.60 -19.45 19.72
N LYS A 2 -26.84 -20.50 19.38
CA LYS A 2 -26.60 -20.92 18.01
C LYS A 2 -27.85 -21.63 17.46
N HIS A 3 -28.59 -20.99 16.57
CA HIS A 3 -29.68 -21.59 15.81
C HIS A 3 -29.40 -21.30 14.33
N GLY A 4 -28.97 -22.32 13.59
CA GLY A 4 -28.63 -22.18 12.17
C GLY A 4 -27.38 -21.34 11.90
N ASN A 5 -26.94 -21.33 10.64
CA ASN A 5 -25.82 -20.51 10.16
C ASN A 5 -26.15 -19.01 10.09
N GLU A 6 -27.24 -18.58 10.74
CA GLU A 6 -27.64 -17.18 10.83
C GLU A 6 -27.36 -16.66 12.24
N TRP A 7 -26.40 -15.75 12.33
CA TRP A 7 -26.18 -14.94 13.51
C TRP A 7 -27.34 -13.94 13.61
N THR A 8 -28.42 -14.34 14.29
CA THR A 8 -29.47 -13.39 14.68
C THR A 8 -28.91 -12.48 15.76
N LEU A 9 -28.61 -11.24 15.38
CA LEU A 9 -28.24 -10.13 16.26
C LEU A 9 -29.40 -9.85 17.22
N GLY A 10 -29.46 -10.61 18.31
CA GLY A 10 -30.37 -10.34 19.42
C GLY A 10 -30.05 -8.97 19.99
N ALA A 11 -31.06 -8.08 19.96
CA ALA A 11 -31.13 -6.79 20.63
C ALA A 11 -29.82 -5.97 20.62
N CYS A 12 -29.78 -5.00 19.70
CA CYS A 12 -28.84 -3.90 19.53
C CYS A 12 -28.29 -3.35 20.87
N GLU A 13 -27.27 -4.00 21.43
CA GLU A 13 -26.35 -3.36 22.35
C GLU A 13 -25.26 -2.75 21.50
N CYS A 14 -25.15 -1.43 21.59
CA CYS A 14 -24.25 -0.60 20.82
C CYS A 14 -22.86 -1.26 20.76
N LEU A 15 -22.43 -1.64 19.54
CA LEU A 15 -21.01 -1.83 19.28
C LEU A 15 -20.27 -0.65 19.89
N PRO A 16 -19.08 -0.85 20.50
CA PRO A 16 -18.33 0.27 21.05
C PRO A 16 -18.24 1.37 19.99
N GLU A 17 -18.54 2.61 20.37
CA GLU A 17 -18.69 3.77 19.46
C GLU A 17 -17.43 4.00 18.58
N ASN A 18 -16.32 3.33 18.91
CA ASN A 18 -15.04 3.37 18.19
C ASN A 18 -14.84 2.24 17.17
N THR A 19 -15.80 1.35 16.93
CA THR A 19 -15.68 0.36 15.85
C THR A 19 -15.88 1.10 14.53
N LEU A 20 -14.80 1.32 13.78
CA LEU A 20 -14.86 1.99 12.48
C LEU A 20 -15.87 1.28 11.58
N SER A 21 -16.81 2.02 11.02
CA SER A 21 -17.79 1.46 10.08
C SER A 21 -17.08 0.92 8.83
N VAL A 22 -17.70 -0.07 8.18
CA VAL A 22 -17.24 -0.57 6.87
C VAL A 22 -17.00 0.57 5.89
N ASP A 23 -17.84 1.62 5.95
CA ASP A 23 -17.73 2.80 5.09
C ASP A 23 -16.48 3.64 5.40
N ALA A 24 -16.14 3.85 6.67
CA ALA A 24 -14.92 4.57 7.05
C ALA A 24 -13.65 3.85 6.58
N ILE A 25 -13.64 2.51 6.68
CA ILE A 25 -12.53 1.68 6.17
C ILE A 25 -12.51 1.73 4.65
N ALA A 26 -13.66 1.65 3.99
CA ALA A 26 -13.76 1.74 2.54
C ALA A 26 -13.21 3.08 2.01
N SER A 27 -13.49 4.21 2.66
CA SER A 27 -12.89 5.50 2.32
C SER A 27 -11.38 5.52 2.53
N SER A 28 -10.87 4.91 3.61
CA SER A 28 -9.41 4.80 3.82
C SER A 28 -8.72 3.94 2.75
N ILE A 29 -9.42 2.90 2.26
CA ILE A 29 -8.96 2.06 1.15
C ILE A 29 -8.93 2.88 -0.16
N GLU A 30 -9.95 3.68 -0.44
CA GLU A 30 -9.99 4.58 -1.61
C GLU A 30 -8.84 5.61 -1.59
N GLU A 31 -8.60 6.25 -0.44
CA GLU A 31 -7.45 7.15 -0.26
C GLU A 31 -6.12 6.43 -0.47
N THR A 32 -6.05 5.16 -0.07
CA THR A 32 -4.88 4.32 -0.26
C THR A 32 -4.62 4.04 -1.75
N PHE A 33 -5.66 3.87 -2.58
CA PHE A 33 -5.49 3.79 -4.03
C PHE A 33 -4.91 5.05 -4.62
N ALA A 34 -5.45 6.21 -4.23
CA ALA A 34 -4.92 7.48 -4.68
C ALA A 34 -3.42 7.62 -4.28
N ARG A 35 -3.05 7.25 -3.05
CA ARG A 35 -1.64 7.24 -2.60
C ARG A 35 -0.78 6.17 -3.27
N GLY A 36 -1.39 5.13 -3.81
CA GLY A 36 -0.74 4.14 -4.67
C GLY A 36 -0.20 4.76 -5.97
N MET A 37 -0.88 5.80 -6.47
CA MET A 37 -0.52 6.51 -7.71
C MET A 37 0.40 7.71 -7.47
N TYR A 38 0.30 8.37 -6.31
CA TYR A 38 1.07 9.58 -6.00
C TYR A 38 1.89 9.43 -4.71
N ALA A 39 3.06 10.07 -4.64
CA ALA A 39 3.82 10.21 -3.40
C ALA A 39 3.57 11.57 -2.75
N LYS A 40 3.50 11.63 -1.42
CA LYS A 40 3.50 12.90 -0.69
C LYS A 40 4.92 13.38 -0.47
N CYS A 41 5.20 14.61 -0.91
CA CYS A 41 6.49 15.25 -0.65
C CYS A 41 6.65 15.52 0.86
N PRO A 42 7.67 14.99 1.54
CA PRO A 42 7.83 15.19 2.99
C PRO A 42 8.15 16.63 3.38
N THR A 43 8.70 17.42 2.46
CA THR A 43 9.04 18.84 2.68
C THR A 43 7.82 19.75 2.58
N CYS A 44 6.91 19.41 1.67
CA CYS A 44 6.00 20.39 1.08
C CYS A 44 4.54 19.87 0.97
N ASN A 45 4.33 18.59 1.30
CA ASN A 45 3.07 17.83 1.29
C ASN A 45 2.31 17.78 -0.05
N SER A 46 2.92 18.26 -1.14
CA SER A 46 2.35 18.15 -2.48
C SER A 46 2.36 16.71 -2.97
N SER A 47 1.34 16.35 -3.75
CA SER A 47 1.28 15.06 -4.44
C SER A 47 2.21 15.09 -5.66
N VAL A 48 3.14 14.15 -5.74
CA VAL A 48 4.11 14.02 -6.83
C VAL A 48 3.90 12.66 -7.49
N GLN A 49 3.72 12.65 -8.81
CA GLN A 49 3.62 11.41 -9.58
C GLN A 49 5.00 11.02 -10.10
N ARG A 50 5.25 9.71 -10.18
CA ARG A 50 6.42 9.16 -10.84
C ARG A 50 6.22 9.15 -12.35
N SER A 51 7.29 9.42 -13.11
CA SER A 51 7.27 9.43 -14.57
C SER A 51 8.48 8.78 -15.22
N ASP A 52 9.38 8.19 -14.43
CA ASP A 52 10.66 7.62 -14.89
C ASP A 52 10.92 6.30 -14.16
N SER A 53 11.73 5.42 -14.75
CA SER A 53 12.14 4.07 -14.29
C SER A 53 12.72 4.00 -12.87
N CYS A 54 13.22 5.10 -12.29
CA CYS A 54 13.74 5.15 -10.93
C CYS A 54 12.66 5.42 -9.88
N THR A 55 12.80 4.92 -8.64
CA THR A 55 11.95 5.36 -7.52
C THR A 55 12.29 6.73 -6.99
N HIS A 56 13.42 7.32 -7.36
CA HIS A 56 13.77 8.68 -6.95
C HIS A 56 13.01 9.66 -7.81
N ILE A 57 12.18 10.47 -7.16
CA ILE A 57 11.43 11.53 -7.83
C ILE A 57 11.79 12.87 -7.22
N GLN A 58 11.81 13.90 -8.05
CA GLN A 58 11.96 15.27 -7.59
C GLN A 58 10.57 15.90 -7.42
N CYS A 59 10.33 16.54 -6.29
CA CYS A 59 9.19 17.45 -6.19
C CYS A 59 9.45 18.66 -7.10
N THR A 60 8.40 19.20 -7.73
CA THR A 60 8.48 20.42 -8.55
C THR A 60 7.36 21.42 -8.21
N ALA A 61 6.62 21.14 -7.12
CA ALA A 61 5.49 21.94 -6.69
C ALA A 61 5.91 23.37 -6.33
N ARG A 62 5.05 24.35 -6.64
CA ARG A 62 5.23 25.74 -6.22
C ARG A 62 4.51 25.98 -4.89
N ILE A 63 5.23 26.44 -3.88
CA ILE A 63 4.69 26.82 -2.57
C ILE A 63 5.11 28.26 -2.29
N GLU A 64 4.14 29.14 -2.07
CA GLU A 64 4.38 30.54 -1.71
C GLU A 64 5.32 31.28 -2.67
N GLY A 65 5.30 30.89 -3.96
CA GLY A 65 6.15 31.48 -5.01
C GLY A 65 7.51 30.82 -5.20
N ASN A 66 7.92 29.89 -4.33
CA ASN A 66 9.17 29.13 -4.45
C ASN A 66 8.92 27.71 -4.98
N HIS A 67 9.90 27.15 -5.69
CA HIS A 67 9.87 25.74 -6.08
C HIS A 67 10.36 24.85 -4.94
N CYS A 68 9.65 23.77 -4.67
CA CYS A 68 10.14 22.71 -3.82
C CYS A 68 10.98 21.77 -4.67
N ASP A 69 12.30 21.72 -4.44
CA ASP A 69 13.24 20.90 -5.23
C ASP A 69 13.71 19.63 -4.49
N SER A 70 13.01 19.23 -3.43
CA SER A 70 13.41 18.07 -2.63
C SER A 70 13.23 16.76 -3.40
N TRP A 71 14.22 15.89 -3.26
CA TRP A 71 14.16 14.52 -3.75
C TRP A 71 13.56 13.58 -2.70
N LEU A 72 12.78 12.61 -3.16
CA LEU A 72 12.16 11.61 -2.30
C LEU A 72 12.08 10.26 -3.00
N CYS A 73 11.95 9.20 -2.21
CA CYS A 73 11.59 7.89 -2.74
C CYS A 73 10.08 7.85 -2.97
N TYR A 74 9.66 7.64 -4.22
CA TYR A 74 8.26 7.43 -4.59
C TYR A 74 7.60 6.31 -3.77
N PHE A 75 8.37 5.27 -3.48
CA PHE A 75 7.88 4.06 -2.83
C PHE A 75 7.58 4.28 -1.35
N CYS A 76 8.53 4.83 -0.57
CA CYS A 76 8.35 5.02 0.88
C CYS A 76 8.10 6.46 1.34
N GLU A 77 8.10 7.42 0.42
CA GLU A 77 7.82 8.84 0.69
C GLU A 77 8.85 9.50 1.63
N GLN A 78 10.02 8.88 1.81
CA GLN A 78 11.12 9.43 2.60
C GLN A 78 12.01 10.35 1.75
N PRO A 79 12.60 11.39 2.36
CA PRO A 79 13.53 12.28 1.67
C PRO A 79 14.78 11.52 1.23
N ILE A 80 15.35 11.95 0.11
CA ILE A 80 16.56 11.41 -0.46
C ILE A 80 17.61 12.52 -0.53
N GLU A 81 18.77 12.24 0.03
CA GLU A 81 19.96 13.05 -0.18
C GLU A 81 20.70 12.51 -1.40
N LEU A 82 20.62 13.23 -2.51
CA LEU A 82 21.44 12.94 -3.68
C LEU A 82 22.84 13.49 -3.45
N LYS A 83 23.85 12.64 -3.63
CA LYS A 83 25.23 13.10 -3.69
C LYS A 83 25.47 13.75 -5.06
N PRO A 84 26.23 14.86 -5.14
CA PRO A 84 26.50 15.56 -6.40
C PRO A 84 27.06 14.66 -7.51
N ASP A 85 27.82 13.63 -7.11
CA ASP A 85 28.57 12.79 -8.04
C ASP A 85 27.90 11.44 -8.34
N SER A 86 26.77 11.11 -7.69
CA SER A 86 26.07 9.84 -7.94
C SER A 86 24.63 9.83 -7.43
N ILE A 87 23.68 9.77 -8.38
CA ILE A 87 22.28 9.44 -8.11
C ILE A 87 22.10 7.97 -7.66
N TRP A 88 23.09 7.11 -7.98
CA TRP A 88 23.04 5.68 -7.75
C TRP A 88 23.49 5.27 -6.34
N GLU A 89 24.23 6.15 -5.66
CA GLU A 89 24.77 5.94 -4.31
C GLU A 89 23.93 6.61 -3.23
N CYS A 90 22.60 6.49 -3.33
CA CYS A 90 21.74 6.85 -2.21
C CYS A 90 21.75 5.72 -1.16
N GLU A 91 22.08 6.06 0.09
CA GLU A 91 22.05 5.11 1.21
C GLU A 91 20.65 4.50 1.40
N HIS A 92 19.59 5.19 0.97
CA HIS A 92 18.21 4.74 1.05
C HIS A 92 17.95 3.40 0.33
N ASN A 93 18.49 3.25 -0.88
CA ASN A 93 18.32 2.05 -1.70
C ASN A 93 19.60 1.21 -1.76
N LYS A 94 20.60 1.48 -0.93
CA LYS A 94 21.85 0.70 -0.96
C LYS A 94 21.56 -0.78 -0.74
N ASP A 95 22.15 -1.61 -1.60
CA ASP A 95 22.00 -3.07 -1.62
C ASP A 95 20.55 -3.57 -1.82
N TRP A 96 19.65 -2.74 -2.37
CA TRP A 96 18.24 -3.08 -2.56
C TRP A 96 17.99 -4.38 -3.34
N ARG A 97 18.92 -4.75 -4.23
CA ARG A 97 18.86 -6.00 -5.00
C ARG A 97 19.06 -7.25 -4.16
N TYR A 98 19.66 -7.13 -2.97
CA TYR A 98 20.01 -8.25 -2.10
C TYR A 98 19.27 -8.19 -0.77
N ARG A 99 18.83 -7.00 -0.38
CA ARG A 99 18.20 -6.72 0.89
C ARG A 99 16.72 -6.49 0.72
N LYS A 100 15.96 -7.39 1.33
CA LYS A 100 14.51 -7.35 1.35
C LYS A 100 13.94 -6.37 2.37
N ASP A 101 14.73 -5.50 2.98
CA ASP A 101 14.25 -4.45 3.88
C ASP A 101 14.49 -3.05 3.29
N ARG A 102 14.82 -2.99 2.00
CA ARG A 102 15.14 -1.77 1.27
C ARG A 102 14.08 -1.51 0.21
N CYS A 103 13.84 -0.24 -0.09
CA CYS A 103 12.97 0.10 -1.20
C CYS A 103 13.63 -0.32 -2.53
N PRO A 104 12.87 -0.85 -3.50
CA PRO A 104 13.39 -1.09 -4.84
C PRO A 104 13.81 0.24 -5.48
N MET A 105 14.91 0.23 -6.24
CA MET A 105 15.27 1.38 -7.08
C MET A 105 14.68 1.25 -8.48
N TYR A 106 14.77 0.04 -9.05
CA TYR A 106 14.20 -0.37 -10.35
C TYR A 106 13.39 -1.65 -10.12
N PHE A 107 12.20 -1.78 -10.68
CA PHE A 107 11.42 -3.01 -10.50
C PHE A 107 11.97 -4.13 -11.38
N SER A 108 12.42 -3.79 -12.59
CA SER A 108 13.03 -4.71 -13.56
C SER A 108 14.25 -5.47 -13.02
N LEU A 109 14.97 -4.90 -12.05
CA LEU A 109 16.18 -5.49 -11.49
C LEU A 109 15.96 -6.08 -10.07
N HIS A 110 14.72 -6.14 -9.61
CA HIS A 110 14.40 -6.64 -8.27
C HIS A 110 14.36 -8.18 -8.27
N PRO A 111 15.08 -8.88 -7.36
CA PRO A 111 15.25 -10.34 -7.39
C PRO A 111 13.96 -11.16 -7.23
N LEU A 112 12.87 -10.53 -6.79
CA LEU A 112 11.57 -11.19 -6.65
C LEU A 112 10.81 -11.31 -7.97
N PHE A 113 11.21 -10.52 -8.96
CA PHE A 113 10.62 -10.48 -10.28
C PHE A 113 11.40 -11.45 -11.15
N PRO A 114 10.73 -12.45 -11.76
CA PRO A 114 11.41 -13.35 -12.66
C PRO A 114 12.08 -12.53 -13.77
N GLU A 115 13.32 -12.85 -14.08
CA GLU A 115 13.91 -12.45 -15.36
C GLU A 115 13.04 -13.08 -16.43
N SER A 116 12.09 -12.32 -16.97
CA SER A 116 11.42 -12.68 -18.21
C SER A 116 12.40 -12.47 -19.35
N ASP A 117 12.30 -13.31 -20.39
CA ASP A 117 13.10 -13.16 -21.61
C ASP A 117 12.89 -11.78 -22.28
N GLU A 118 11.80 -11.11 -21.92
CA GLU A 118 11.48 -9.73 -22.30
C GLU A 118 11.52 -8.83 -21.05
N SER A 119 12.41 -7.83 -21.03
CA SER A 119 12.37 -6.78 -20.00
C SER A 119 11.07 -5.98 -20.15
N PRO A 120 10.39 -5.60 -19.05
CA PRO A 120 9.20 -4.78 -19.14
C PRO A 120 9.51 -3.44 -19.82
N THR A 121 8.53 -2.89 -20.54
CA THR A 121 8.62 -1.51 -21.03
C THR A 121 8.64 -0.52 -19.87
N ASP A 122 9.11 0.70 -20.08
CA ASP A 122 9.12 1.75 -19.04
C ASP A 122 7.70 2.01 -18.47
N GLU A 123 6.68 1.93 -19.31
CA GLU A 123 5.26 2.04 -18.94
C GLU A 123 4.84 0.87 -18.03
N GLN A 124 5.15 -0.36 -18.43
CA GLN A 124 4.88 -1.55 -17.62
C GLN A 124 5.62 -1.50 -16.28
N GLU A 125 6.88 -1.06 -16.26
CA GLU A 125 7.64 -0.89 -15.03
C GLU A 125 6.98 0.17 -14.13
N ASN A 126 6.49 1.27 -14.68
CA ASN A 126 5.76 2.28 -13.92
C ASN A 126 4.44 1.77 -13.34
N ASP A 127 3.67 1.00 -14.10
CA ASP A 127 2.45 0.39 -13.62
C ASP A 127 2.72 -0.62 -12.50
N LEU A 128 3.79 -1.41 -12.62
CA LEU A 128 4.25 -2.26 -11.53
C LEU A 128 4.58 -1.41 -10.30
N PHE A 129 5.30 -0.29 -10.45
CA PHE A 129 5.58 0.61 -9.31
C PHE A 129 4.32 1.05 -8.56
N HIS A 130 3.31 1.51 -9.30
CA HIS A 130 2.02 1.91 -8.74
C HIS A 130 1.33 0.74 -8.03
N PHE A 131 1.26 -0.41 -8.68
CA PHE A 131 0.63 -1.61 -8.16
C PHE A 131 1.28 -2.09 -6.85
N TYR A 132 2.61 -2.21 -6.82
CA TYR A 132 3.34 -2.66 -5.63
C TYR A 132 3.30 -1.66 -4.48
N LYS A 133 3.36 -0.35 -4.80
CA LYS A 133 3.19 0.69 -3.78
C LYS A 133 1.80 0.59 -3.14
N THR A 134 0.76 0.42 -3.96
CA THR A 134 -0.63 0.24 -3.52
C THR A 134 -0.77 -0.97 -2.61
N LEU A 135 -0.27 -2.13 -3.04
CA LEU A 135 -0.28 -3.37 -2.25
C LEU A 135 0.35 -3.18 -0.87
N ARG A 136 1.53 -2.56 -0.82
CA ARG A 136 2.20 -2.24 0.44
C ARG A 136 1.34 -1.35 1.33
N LEU A 137 0.81 -0.26 0.79
CA LEU A 137 0.02 0.68 1.58
C LEU A 137 -1.27 0.03 2.12
N LEU A 138 -1.92 -0.83 1.33
CA LEU A 138 -3.08 -1.61 1.78
C LEU A 138 -2.72 -2.58 2.90
N LYS A 139 -1.57 -3.27 2.78
CA LYS A 139 -1.08 -4.16 3.84
C LYS A 139 -0.81 -3.39 5.12
N GLN A 140 -0.20 -2.21 5.03
CA GLN A 140 0.02 -1.34 6.17
C GLN A 140 -1.31 -0.88 6.79
N LEU A 141 -2.25 -0.40 5.97
CA LEU A 141 -3.58 0.00 6.42
C LEU A 141 -4.31 -1.16 7.12
N LYS A 142 -4.23 -2.38 6.58
CA LYS A 142 -4.80 -3.59 7.21
C LYS A 142 -4.17 -3.86 8.57
N THR A 143 -2.85 -3.80 8.64
CA THR A 143 -2.09 -4.04 9.88
C THR A 143 -2.45 -3.02 10.94
N ASP A 144 -2.46 -1.73 10.59
CA ASP A 144 -2.83 -0.63 11.48
C ASP A 144 -4.30 -0.71 11.91
N PHE A 145 -5.19 -1.14 11.01
CA PHE A 145 -6.60 -1.38 11.32
C PHE A 145 -6.75 -2.52 12.33
N LEU A 146 -6.13 -3.68 12.07
CA LEU A 146 -6.18 -4.82 12.97
C LEU A 146 -5.58 -4.46 14.33
N GLN A 147 -4.38 -3.88 14.38
CA GLN A 147 -3.72 -3.53 15.64
C GLN A 147 -4.56 -2.57 16.49
N ARG A 148 -5.06 -1.46 15.93
CA ARG A 148 -5.86 -0.47 16.66
C ARG A 148 -7.16 -1.06 17.22
N ASN A 149 -7.81 -1.95 16.47
CA ASN A 149 -9.09 -2.52 16.91
C ASN A 149 -8.93 -3.75 17.82
N MET A 150 -7.78 -4.43 17.77
CA MET A 150 -7.45 -5.51 18.70
C MET A 150 -7.19 -5.00 20.13
N GLU A 151 -6.81 -3.74 20.31
CA GLU A 151 -6.70 -3.11 21.64
C GLU A 151 -8.08 -2.89 22.31
N THR A 152 -9.17 -2.92 21.53
CA THR A 152 -10.53 -2.66 21.99
C THR A 152 -11.42 -3.91 22.03
N VAL A 153 -10.84 -5.11 22.20
CA VAL A 153 -11.59 -6.39 22.20
C VAL A 153 -12.75 -6.31 23.21
N PRO A 154 -14.02 -6.42 22.77
CA PRO A 154 -15.14 -6.38 23.69
C PRO A 154 -15.16 -7.63 24.57
N ARG A 155 -15.51 -7.50 25.86
CA ARG A 155 -15.51 -8.60 26.85
C ARG A 155 -16.24 -9.88 26.45
N ARG A 156 -17.14 -9.82 25.46
CA ARG A 156 -17.96 -10.93 24.98
C ARG A 156 -17.28 -11.76 23.90
N TYR A 157 -16.20 -11.27 23.30
CA TYR A 157 -15.47 -11.95 22.26
C TYR A 157 -14.22 -12.59 22.83
N SER A 158 -13.87 -13.76 22.32
CA SER A 158 -12.48 -14.21 22.39
C SER A 158 -11.63 -13.37 21.44
N GLU A 159 -10.33 -13.30 21.70
CA GLU A 159 -9.39 -12.61 20.81
C GLU A 159 -9.44 -13.14 19.37
N ALA A 160 -9.58 -14.46 19.22
CA ALA A 160 -9.64 -15.11 17.91
C ALA A 160 -10.94 -14.79 17.16
N ASP A 161 -12.09 -14.77 17.85
CA ASP A 161 -13.37 -14.42 17.24
C ASP A 161 -13.39 -12.95 16.81
N TRP A 162 -12.83 -12.07 17.65
CA TRP A 162 -12.72 -10.64 17.34
C TRP A 162 -11.82 -10.38 16.12
N LYS A 163 -10.65 -11.02 16.09
CA LYS A 163 -9.74 -10.95 14.93
C LYS A 163 -10.42 -11.43 13.65
N SER A 164 -11.18 -12.52 13.72
CA SER A 164 -11.90 -13.07 12.57
C SER A 164 -12.96 -12.09 12.07
N HIS A 165 -13.72 -11.49 12.98
CA HIS A 165 -14.69 -10.45 12.64
C HIS A 165 -14.03 -9.21 11.98
N LEU A 166 -12.91 -8.74 12.50
CA LEU A 166 -12.18 -7.62 11.90
C LEU A 166 -11.70 -7.96 10.48
N ILE A 167 -11.27 -9.20 10.23
CA ILE A 167 -10.90 -9.66 8.89
C ILE A 167 -12.11 -9.62 7.95
N GLU A 168 -13.28 -10.08 8.40
CA GLU A 168 -14.52 -10.01 7.60
C GLU A 168 -14.89 -8.56 7.25
N VAL A 169 -14.80 -7.63 8.21
CA VAL A 169 -15.05 -6.20 8.01
C VAL A 169 -14.09 -5.61 6.98
N TRP A 170 -12.80 -5.97 7.07
CA TRP A 170 -11.79 -5.57 6.09
C TRP A 170 -12.13 -6.08 4.69
N ASP A 171 -12.46 -7.36 4.57
CA ASP A 171 -12.78 -8.00 3.29
C ASP A 171 -14.05 -7.40 2.66
N ASP A 172 -15.06 -7.04 3.47
CA ASP A 172 -16.25 -6.31 3.00
C ASP A 172 -15.91 -4.91 2.48
N ALA A 173 -15.04 -4.17 3.19
CA ALA A 173 -14.59 -2.85 2.73
C ALA A 173 -13.79 -2.94 1.42
N MET A 174 -12.96 -3.96 1.27
CA MET A 174 -12.25 -4.26 0.01
C MET A 174 -13.22 -4.60 -1.13
N ARG A 175 -14.24 -5.42 -0.86
CA ARG A 175 -15.30 -5.73 -1.83
C ARG A 175 -16.09 -4.50 -2.27
N LYS A 176 -16.43 -3.58 -1.36
CA LYS A 176 -17.11 -2.31 -1.72
C LYS A 176 -16.29 -1.48 -2.72
N ASN A 177 -14.98 -1.53 -2.59
CA ASN A 177 -14.09 -0.82 -3.50
C ASN A 177 -13.86 -1.56 -4.82
N GLN A 178 -14.32 -2.81 -5.01
CA GLN A 178 -13.98 -3.70 -6.13
C GLN A 178 -14.17 -3.08 -7.54
N PHE A 179 -15.05 -2.10 -7.69
CA PHE A 179 -15.25 -1.39 -8.96
C PHE A 179 -14.17 -0.36 -9.28
N ILE A 180 -13.58 0.29 -8.27
CA ILE A 180 -12.50 1.28 -8.47
C ILE A 180 -11.31 0.64 -9.20
N TRP A 181 -11.12 -0.66 -9.00
CA TRP A 181 -10.02 -1.44 -9.56
C TRP A 181 -10.22 -1.91 -10.99
N GLN A 182 -11.47 -1.96 -11.47
CA GLN A 182 -11.76 -2.42 -12.84
C GLN A 182 -11.43 -1.33 -13.87
N ASP A 183 -11.48 -0.07 -13.43
CA ASP A 183 -11.21 1.10 -14.27
C ASP A 183 -9.77 1.63 -14.12
N THR A 184 -8.95 1.01 -13.27
CA THR A 184 -7.51 1.30 -13.23
C THR A 184 -6.79 0.53 -14.34
N PRO A 185 -5.71 1.09 -14.92
CA PRO A 185 -4.89 0.39 -15.93
C PRO A 185 -4.40 -0.99 -15.48
N PHE A 186 -4.35 -1.21 -14.16
CA PHE A 186 -4.11 -2.48 -13.53
C PHE A 186 -5.35 -2.95 -12.77
N ASN A 187 -6.01 -3.99 -13.28
CA ASN A 187 -6.97 -4.73 -12.49
C ASN A 187 -6.20 -5.48 -11.39
N TYR A 188 -6.35 -5.06 -10.13
CA TYR A 188 -5.64 -5.66 -9.00
C TYR A 188 -5.78 -7.18 -8.92
N PHE A 189 -6.96 -7.70 -9.25
CA PHE A 189 -7.22 -9.14 -9.24
C PHE A 189 -6.53 -9.84 -10.40
N GLU A 190 -6.40 -9.20 -11.56
CA GLU A 190 -5.56 -9.71 -12.65
C GLU A 190 -4.08 -9.64 -12.27
N GLY A 191 -3.64 -8.59 -11.58
CA GLY A 191 -2.30 -8.50 -11.02
C GLY A 191 -2.00 -9.65 -10.06
N LEU A 192 -2.91 -9.96 -9.13
CA LEU A 192 -2.76 -11.12 -8.24
C LEU A 192 -2.78 -12.45 -9.01
N ALA A 193 -3.63 -12.58 -10.04
CA ALA A 193 -3.71 -13.79 -10.86
C ALA A 193 -2.46 -14.02 -11.72
N ASN A 194 -1.91 -12.93 -12.28
CA ASN A 194 -0.71 -12.95 -13.11
C ASN A 194 0.56 -13.11 -12.27
N TYR A 195 0.51 -12.75 -10.99
CA TYR A 195 1.61 -12.88 -10.04
C TYR A 195 1.18 -13.63 -8.77
N PRO A 196 0.85 -14.93 -8.84
CA PRO A 196 0.22 -15.68 -7.74
C PRO A 196 1.09 -15.86 -6.49
N ASN A 197 2.39 -15.57 -6.58
CA ASN A 197 3.33 -15.60 -5.44
C ASN A 197 3.66 -14.19 -4.92
N ILE A 198 2.93 -13.16 -5.36
CA ILE A 198 3.27 -11.77 -5.07
C ILE A 198 3.14 -11.46 -3.59
N GLU A 199 2.06 -11.89 -2.94
CA GLU A 199 1.84 -11.62 -1.51
C GLU A 199 2.94 -12.24 -0.64
N THR A 200 3.29 -13.51 -0.89
CA THR A 200 4.36 -14.21 -0.15
C THR A 200 5.76 -13.70 -0.46
N LYS A 201 6.02 -13.25 -1.70
CA LYS A 201 7.30 -12.64 -2.08
C LYS A 201 7.46 -11.25 -1.46
N PHE A 202 6.40 -10.43 -1.47
CA PHE A 202 6.42 -9.08 -0.91
C PHE A 202 6.35 -9.06 0.61
N GLU A 203 5.80 -10.11 1.24
CA GLU A 203 5.84 -10.29 2.70
C GLU A 203 7.25 -10.23 3.29
N CYS A 204 8.25 -10.63 2.51
CA CYS A 204 9.63 -10.56 2.93
C CYS A 204 10.31 -9.22 2.61
N ALA A 205 9.71 -8.37 1.78
CA ALA A 205 10.36 -7.24 1.09
C ALA A 205 10.26 -5.89 1.81
N LEU A 206 9.41 -5.76 2.83
CA LEU A 206 9.19 -4.50 3.52
C LEU A 206 8.81 -4.77 4.98
N PRO A 207 9.51 -4.16 5.96
CA PRO A 207 9.17 -4.27 7.38
C PRO A 207 7.81 -3.65 7.70
#